data_AF-A0A7K7LIU5-F1
#
_entry.id   AF-A0A7K7LIU5-F1
#
_cell.length_a   1.000
_cell.length_b   1.000
_cell.length_c   1.000
_cell.angle_alpha   90.00
_cell.angle_beta   90.00
_cell.angle_gamma   90.00
#
_symmetry.space_group_name_H-M   'P 1'
#
loop_
_entity.id
_entity.type
_entity.pdbx_description
1 polymer ?
#
loop_
_entity_poly.entity_id
_entity_poly.type
_entity_poly.pdbx_seq_one_letter_code
_entity_poly.pdbx_strand_id
1 'polypeptide(L)'
;AVSALRCPDGRSECPSNATCCVTPDGAWGCCPMPQASCCEDKVHCCPHATTCDLAHGRCLSPHGDIPLSTKFPAWKSQWRAPAPLRQVTCPDGRSACPDGATCCQLPSAQYGCCPLQNAVCCPDHVHCCPQGYTCDPQGGTCLQGGVRLPWLSKTPARGRGGDVKCDDETSCPDGNTCCRLSSGAWGCCPLEQAVCCPDHVHCCPQGYTCDPEGGTCLQGEVRLPWLSKTPARGRGGDVKCDDKMSCPDGNTCCQLSSGAWGCCP
;
A
#
# COMPACT_ATOMS: atom_id res chain seq x y z
N ALA A 1 -4.10 0.76 12.06
CA ALA A 1 -5.41 1.10 11.48
C ALA A 1 -6.14 1.99 12.48
N VAL A 2 -6.44 3.23 12.11
CA VAL A 2 -7.19 4.13 13.00
C VAL A 2 -8.66 3.81 12.77
N SER A 3 -9.33 3.20 13.75
CA SER A 3 -10.76 2.88 13.65
C SER A 3 -11.56 4.15 13.38
N ALA A 4 -12.59 4.05 12.55
CA ALA A 4 -13.46 5.15 12.11
C ALA A 4 -14.90 4.90 12.58
N LEU A 5 -15.54 5.91 13.17
CA LEU A 5 -16.97 5.89 13.50
C LEU A 5 -17.77 6.39 12.29
N ARG A 6 -18.69 5.56 11.78
CA ARG A 6 -19.55 5.92 10.65
C ARG A 6 -20.79 6.68 11.14
N CYS A 7 -21.06 7.82 10.50
CA CYS A 7 -22.22 8.64 10.79
C CYS A 7 -23.51 8.00 10.26
N PRO A 8 -24.69 8.42 10.76
CA PRO A 8 -25.99 7.83 10.40
C PRO A 8 -26.37 7.87 8.92
N ASP A 9 -25.76 8.74 8.11
CA ASP A 9 -25.99 8.77 6.65
C ASP A 9 -25.27 7.65 5.89
N GLY A 10 -24.41 6.88 6.57
CA GLY A 10 -23.59 5.83 5.98
C GLY A 10 -22.53 6.33 5.00
N ARG A 11 -22.38 7.66 4.85
CA ARG A 11 -21.50 8.33 3.87
C ARG A 11 -20.52 9.29 4.51
N SER A 12 -20.74 9.67 5.76
CA SER A 12 -19.82 10.48 6.53
C SER A 12 -19.20 9.64 7.63
N GLU A 13 -17.94 9.88 7.90
CA GLU A 13 -17.20 9.16 8.93
C GLU A 13 -16.43 10.18 9.78
N CYS A 14 -16.15 9.80 11.02
CA CYS A 14 -15.48 10.60 12.04
C CYS A 14 -14.39 9.76 12.73
N PRO A 15 -13.38 10.38 13.38
CA PRO A 15 -12.46 9.66 14.26
C PRO A 15 -13.20 8.86 15.33
N SER A 16 -12.65 7.74 15.79
CA SER A 16 -13.32 6.88 16.79
C SER A 16 -13.69 7.57 18.11
N ASN A 17 -13.02 8.67 18.47
CA ASN A 17 -13.33 9.44 19.69
C ASN A 17 -14.24 10.65 19.45
N ALA A 18 -14.85 10.77 18.26
CA ALA A 18 -15.65 11.91 17.87
C ALA A 18 -17.14 11.55 17.77
N THR A 19 -18.00 12.56 17.83
CA THR A 19 -19.46 12.42 17.72
C THR A 19 -19.97 13.07 16.44
N CYS A 20 -20.77 12.35 15.66
CA CYS A 20 -21.39 12.88 14.44
C CYS A 20 -22.53 13.85 14.78
N CYS A 21 -22.47 15.07 14.25
CA CYS A 21 -23.51 16.09 14.37
C CYS A 21 -23.81 16.69 13.00
N VAL A 22 -25.06 17.10 12.76
CA VAL A 22 -25.45 17.79 11.52
C VAL A 22 -24.93 19.23 11.53
N THR A 23 -24.47 19.68 10.37
CA THR A 23 -23.97 21.04 10.09
C THR A 23 -25.10 21.92 9.52
N PRO A 24 -24.93 23.26 9.47
CA PRO A 24 -25.96 24.16 8.94
C PRO A 24 -26.40 23.82 7.51
N ASP A 25 -25.47 23.35 6.68
CA ASP A 25 -25.70 22.97 5.28
C ASP A 25 -26.39 21.60 5.11
N GLY A 26 -26.78 20.94 6.20
CA GLY A 26 -27.39 19.61 6.18
C GLY A 26 -26.40 18.45 5.97
N ALA A 27 -25.10 18.74 5.85
CA ALA A 27 -24.04 17.73 5.86
C ALA A 27 -23.68 17.28 7.29
N TRP A 28 -22.83 16.26 7.43
CA TRP A 28 -22.33 15.83 8.73
C TRP A 28 -20.99 16.47 9.09
N GLY A 29 -20.85 16.76 10.38
CA GLY A 29 -19.65 17.25 11.04
C GLY A 29 -19.31 16.37 12.23
N CYS A 30 -18.06 16.41 12.65
CA CYS A 30 -17.54 15.69 13.80
C CYS A 30 -17.27 16.67 14.94
N CYS A 31 -17.79 16.34 16.11
CA CYS A 31 -17.38 16.96 17.36
C CYS A 31 -16.11 16.28 17.87
N PRO A 32 -15.08 17.04 18.30
CA PRO A 32 -13.77 16.51 18.70
C PRO A 32 -13.80 15.77 20.06
N MET A 33 -14.93 15.18 20.42
CA MET A 33 -15.12 14.51 21.68
C MET A 33 -16.24 13.45 21.63
N PRO A 34 -16.15 12.42 22.50
CA PRO A 34 -17.13 11.33 22.51
C PRO A 34 -18.42 11.78 23.18
N GLN A 35 -19.55 11.24 22.71
CA GLN A 35 -20.88 11.48 23.26
C GLN A 35 -21.25 12.97 23.39
N ALA A 36 -20.84 13.79 22.42
CA ALA A 36 -21.09 15.23 22.44
C ALA A 36 -22.58 15.55 22.27
N SER A 37 -23.08 16.53 23.02
CA SER A 37 -24.37 17.18 22.80
C SER A 37 -24.26 18.13 21.59
N CYS A 38 -24.92 17.80 20.48
CA CYS A 38 -24.98 18.67 19.31
C CYS A 38 -25.87 19.90 19.61
N CYS A 39 -25.31 21.11 19.55
CA CYS A 39 -26.09 22.33 19.79
C CYS A 39 -27.00 22.66 18.59
N GLU A 40 -28.07 23.41 18.87
CA GLU A 40 -29.14 23.76 17.91
C GLU A 40 -28.65 24.65 16.76
N ASP A 41 -27.59 25.42 16.98
CA ASP A 41 -26.95 26.24 15.96
C ASP A 41 -26.27 25.44 14.83
N LYS A 42 -26.20 24.10 14.98
CA LYS A 42 -25.56 23.17 14.04
C LYS A 42 -24.06 23.41 13.80
N VAL A 43 -23.45 24.41 14.41
CA VAL A 43 -22.00 24.71 14.31
C VAL A 43 -21.24 24.18 15.51
N HIS A 44 -21.84 24.24 16.69
CA HIS A 44 -21.14 23.94 17.93
C HIS A 44 -21.67 22.69 18.64
N CYS A 45 -20.86 22.18 19.56
CA CYS A 45 -21.20 21.08 20.43
C CYS A 45 -20.55 21.19 21.79
N CYS A 46 -21.12 20.44 22.71
CA CYS A 46 -20.75 20.44 24.11
C CYS A 46 -20.51 19.00 24.61
N PRO A 47 -19.80 18.81 25.72
CA PRO A 47 -19.65 17.50 26.35
C PRO A 47 -20.98 16.85 26.73
N HIS A 48 -20.94 15.54 26.93
CA HIS A 48 -22.05 14.79 27.47
C HIS A 48 -22.57 15.42 28.78
N ALA A 49 -23.89 15.46 28.95
CA ALA A 49 -24.57 16.01 30.13
C ALA A 49 -24.29 17.50 30.42
N THR A 50 -23.98 18.29 29.38
CA THR A 50 -23.91 19.75 29.47
C THR A 50 -24.93 20.42 28.55
N THR A 51 -25.37 21.62 28.91
CA THR A 51 -26.38 22.40 28.17
C THR A 51 -25.71 23.48 27.34
N CYS A 52 -26.02 23.56 26.06
CA CYS A 52 -25.50 24.61 25.19
C CYS A 52 -26.14 25.97 25.54
N ASP A 53 -25.33 26.94 25.98
CA ASP A 53 -25.67 28.35 26.05
C ASP A 53 -25.03 29.07 24.86
N LEU A 54 -25.82 29.20 23.79
CA LEU A 54 -25.42 29.85 22.54
C LEU A 54 -25.25 31.36 22.69
N ALA A 55 -25.98 32.00 23.63
CA ALA A 55 -25.94 33.45 23.81
C ALA A 55 -24.58 33.88 24.40
N HIS A 56 -24.03 33.07 25.30
CA HIS A 56 -22.75 33.34 25.95
C HIS A 56 -21.59 32.55 25.36
N GLY A 57 -21.87 31.62 24.44
CA GLY A 57 -20.84 30.77 23.85
C GLY A 57 -20.24 29.77 24.84
N ARG A 58 -21.04 29.27 25.80
CA ARG A 58 -20.59 28.30 26.83
C ARG A 58 -21.48 27.06 26.96
N CYS A 59 -20.91 25.94 27.36
CA CYS A 59 -21.62 24.76 27.81
C CYS A 59 -21.76 24.84 29.33
N LEU A 60 -22.99 24.89 29.82
CA LEU A 60 -23.30 24.93 31.24
C LEU A 60 -23.20 23.53 31.83
N SER A 61 -22.44 23.41 32.93
CA SER A 61 -22.33 22.17 33.70
C SER A 61 -22.40 22.46 35.21
N PRO A 62 -22.75 21.48 36.04
CA PRO A 62 -22.74 21.62 37.51
C PRO A 62 -21.35 21.93 38.09
N HIS A 63 -20.29 21.63 37.33
CA HIS A 63 -18.89 21.74 37.78
C HIS A 63 -18.18 22.98 37.20
N GLY A 64 -18.92 23.84 36.49
CA GLY A 64 -18.38 25.03 35.82
C GLY A 64 -18.77 25.11 34.34
N ASP A 65 -18.67 26.30 33.79
CA ASP A 65 -18.90 26.58 32.38
C ASP A 65 -17.62 26.40 31.56
N ILE A 66 -17.78 25.84 30.37
CA ILE A 66 -16.69 25.60 29.42
C ILE A 66 -17.06 26.19 28.06
N PRO A 67 -16.10 26.63 27.23
CA PRO A 67 -16.42 27.15 25.91
C PRO A 67 -17.03 26.09 24.99
N LEU A 68 -17.91 26.51 24.08
CA LEU A 68 -18.43 25.60 23.04
C LEU A 68 -17.30 25.10 22.15
N SER A 69 -17.37 23.82 21.76
CA SER A 69 -16.47 23.24 20.77
C SER A 69 -17.06 23.36 19.38
N THR A 70 -16.27 23.80 18.40
CA THR A 70 -16.70 23.88 17.01
C THR A 70 -16.56 22.53 16.32
N LYS A 71 -17.57 22.16 15.53
CA LYS A 71 -17.53 20.95 14.69
C LYS A 71 -16.54 21.14 13.54
N PHE A 72 -15.84 20.08 13.17
CA PHE A 72 -15.10 20.02 11.91
C PHE A 72 -15.88 19.18 10.89
N PRO A 73 -15.69 19.38 9.57
CA PRO A 73 -16.40 18.60 8.56
C PRO A 73 -16.13 17.10 8.72
N ALA A 74 -17.18 16.28 8.67
CA ALA A 74 -17.01 14.84 8.61
C ALA A 74 -16.38 14.48 7.26
N TRP A 75 -15.46 13.53 7.28
CA TRP A 75 -14.86 13.07 6.04
C TRP A 75 -15.90 12.25 5.29
N LYS A 76 -16.08 12.54 4.01
CA LYS A 76 -16.95 11.71 3.16
C LYS A 76 -16.25 10.37 2.98
N SER A 77 -16.98 9.28 3.17
CA SER A 77 -16.63 7.91 2.79
C SER A 77 -16.57 7.75 1.25
N GLN A 78 -16.15 8.81 0.56
CA GLN A 78 -15.53 8.64 -0.73
C GLN A 78 -14.27 7.87 -0.41
N TRP A 79 -14.31 6.57 -0.68
CA TRP A 79 -13.16 5.79 -1.05
C TRP A 79 -12.47 6.52 -2.20
N ARG A 80 -11.76 7.60 -1.90
CA ARG A 80 -10.54 7.90 -2.60
C ARG A 80 -9.68 6.72 -2.20
N ALA A 81 -9.61 5.74 -3.10
CA ALA A 81 -8.40 4.94 -3.20
C ALA A 81 -7.24 5.93 -2.95
N PRO A 82 -6.33 5.64 -2.01
CA PRO A 82 -5.18 6.50 -1.80
C PRO A 82 -4.65 6.81 -3.19
N ALA A 83 -4.62 8.11 -3.54
CA ALA A 83 -3.99 8.53 -4.79
C ALA A 83 -2.66 7.78 -4.85
N PRO A 84 -2.33 7.10 -5.96
CA PRO A 84 -1.13 6.29 -6.03
C PRO A 84 0.00 7.20 -5.55
N LEU A 85 0.58 6.87 -4.38
CA LEU A 85 1.77 7.54 -3.88
C LEU A 85 2.71 7.54 -5.07
N ARG A 86 3.03 8.71 -5.64
CA ARG A 86 3.94 8.70 -6.77
C ARG A 86 5.22 8.12 -6.20
N GLN A 87 5.67 7.03 -6.81
CA GLN A 87 6.79 6.28 -6.28
C GLN A 87 8.01 6.71 -7.08
N VAL A 88 9.07 7.09 -6.37
CA VAL A 88 10.35 7.34 -6.99
C VAL A 88 10.92 5.98 -7.37
N THR A 89 11.12 5.77 -8.67
CA THR A 89 11.70 4.54 -9.19
C THR A 89 13.20 4.60 -8.96
N CYS A 90 13.74 3.61 -8.28
CA CYS A 90 15.16 3.53 -8.05
C CYS A 90 15.91 3.17 -9.34
N PRO A 91 17.22 3.46 -9.42
CA PRO A 91 18.02 3.23 -10.63
C PRO A 91 18.04 1.79 -11.14
N ASP A 92 17.71 0.80 -10.30
CA ASP A 92 17.58 -0.61 -10.70
C ASP A 92 16.29 -0.91 -11.49
N GLY A 93 15.33 0.01 -11.55
CA GLY A 93 14.04 -0.16 -12.20
C GLY A 93 13.10 -1.16 -11.52
N ARG A 94 13.55 -1.82 -10.44
CA ARG A 94 12.84 -2.88 -9.70
C ARG A 94 12.43 -2.43 -8.31
N SER A 95 13.15 -1.49 -7.72
CA SER A 95 12.86 -0.94 -6.41
C SER A 95 12.14 0.39 -6.51
N ALA A 96 11.26 0.65 -5.56
CA ALA A 96 10.48 1.86 -5.49
C ALA A 96 10.44 2.44 -4.08
N CYS A 97 10.56 3.76 -4.01
CA CYS A 97 10.48 4.52 -2.78
C CYS A 97 9.24 5.42 -2.76
N PRO A 98 8.68 5.73 -1.57
CA PRO A 98 7.56 6.65 -1.46
C PRO A 98 7.92 8.04 -1.99
N ASP A 99 6.91 8.83 -2.31
CA ASP A 99 7.07 10.21 -2.77
C ASP A 99 7.98 11.02 -1.86
N GLY A 100 8.98 11.68 -2.45
CA GLY A 100 9.94 12.50 -1.72
C GLY A 100 11.06 11.74 -1.00
N ALA A 101 11.11 10.41 -1.08
CA ALA A 101 12.23 9.61 -0.58
C ALA A 101 13.33 9.43 -1.64
N THR A 102 14.58 9.28 -1.17
CA THR A 102 15.76 9.10 -2.03
C THR A 102 16.20 7.64 -2.03
N CYS A 103 16.40 7.08 -3.22
CA CYS A 103 16.93 5.73 -3.37
C CYS A 103 18.44 5.70 -3.07
N CYS A 104 18.85 4.86 -2.12
CA CYS A 104 20.23 4.63 -1.76
C CYS A 104 20.56 3.15 -1.72
N GLN A 105 21.77 2.75 -2.07
CA GLN A 105 22.17 1.34 -2.00
C GLN A 105 22.37 0.86 -0.56
N LEU A 106 21.88 -0.36 -0.30
CA LEU A 106 22.09 -1.13 0.92
C LEU A 106 23.32 -2.05 0.81
N PRO A 107 23.83 -2.62 1.93
CA PRO A 107 24.95 -3.54 1.90
C PRO A 107 24.68 -4.80 1.05
N SER A 108 23.41 -5.17 0.88
CA SER A 108 22.93 -6.30 0.09
C SER A 108 22.90 -6.05 -1.43
N ALA A 109 23.42 -4.91 -1.90
CA ALA A 109 23.32 -4.42 -3.28
C ALA A 109 21.89 -4.11 -3.77
N GLN A 110 20.89 -4.22 -2.89
CA GLN A 110 19.52 -3.77 -3.14
C GLN A 110 19.37 -2.27 -2.84
N TYR A 111 18.27 -1.67 -3.28
CA TYR A 111 17.96 -0.28 -2.94
C TYR A 111 17.17 -0.18 -1.62
N GLY A 112 17.48 0.85 -0.87
CA GLY A 112 16.77 1.33 0.30
C GLY A 112 16.27 2.74 0.09
N CYS A 113 15.21 3.11 0.81
CA CYS A 113 14.64 4.44 0.81
C CYS A 113 15.15 5.24 2.00
N CYS A 114 15.80 6.36 1.70
CA CYS A 114 15.98 7.42 2.68
C CYS A 114 14.73 8.29 2.69
N PRO A 115 14.10 8.55 3.85
CA PRO A 115 12.87 9.35 3.93
C PRO A 115 13.08 10.84 3.60
N LEU A 116 14.33 11.27 3.43
CA LEU A 116 14.68 12.64 3.06
C LEU A 116 14.73 12.79 1.54
N GLN A 117 14.31 13.97 1.08
CA GLN A 117 14.35 14.35 -0.32
C GLN A 117 15.76 14.81 -0.70
N ASN A 118 16.30 14.31 -1.83
CA ASN A 118 17.66 14.57 -2.28
C ASN A 118 18.74 14.25 -1.22
N ALA A 119 18.55 13.16 -0.50
CA ALA A 119 19.42 12.75 0.58
C ALA A 119 20.83 12.36 0.09
N VAL A 120 21.83 12.62 0.91
CA VAL A 120 23.20 12.12 0.72
C VAL A 120 23.26 10.70 1.26
N CYS A 121 23.50 9.72 0.38
CA CYS A 121 23.67 8.33 0.78
C CYS A 121 25.05 8.13 1.41
N CYS A 122 25.08 7.73 2.69
CA CYS A 122 26.34 7.53 3.40
C CYS A 122 27.06 6.24 2.95
N PRO A 123 28.40 6.20 3.03
CA PRO A 123 29.24 5.09 2.57
C PRO A 123 29.13 3.83 3.43
N ASP A 124 28.47 3.93 4.57
CA ASP A 124 28.17 2.81 5.47
C ASP A 124 27.03 1.91 4.92
N HIS A 125 26.42 2.32 3.80
CA HIS A 125 25.31 1.64 3.14
C HIS A 125 24.03 1.47 3.98
N VAL A 126 23.99 1.89 5.24
CA VAL A 126 22.81 1.80 6.11
C VAL A 126 22.19 3.17 6.40
N HIS A 127 22.98 4.25 6.42
CA HIS A 127 22.48 5.57 6.82
C HIS A 127 22.48 6.60 5.67
N CYS A 128 21.74 7.68 5.86
CA CYS A 128 21.66 8.80 4.93
C CYS A 128 21.59 10.13 5.69
N CYS A 129 22.05 11.18 5.02
CA CYS A 129 22.08 12.54 5.53
C CYS A 129 21.20 13.47 4.68
N PRO A 130 20.73 14.60 5.24
CA PRO A 130 20.05 15.62 4.47
C PRO A 130 20.96 16.20 3.39
N GLN A 131 20.34 16.78 2.36
CA GLN A 131 21.08 17.51 1.32
C GLN A 131 21.99 18.59 1.96
N GLY A 132 23.25 18.64 1.52
CA GLY A 132 24.23 19.62 2.01
C GLY A 132 25.03 19.16 3.24
N TYR A 133 24.64 18.05 3.88
CA TYR A 133 25.37 17.48 4.99
C TYR A 133 26.36 16.40 4.53
N THR A 134 27.51 16.34 5.20
CA THR A 134 28.54 15.31 5.01
C THR A 134 28.40 14.23 6.08
N CYS A 135 28.46 12.96 5.69
CA CYS A 135 28.40 11.86 6.63
C CYS A 135 29.69 11.79 7.47
N ASP A 136 29.56 11.72 8.79
CA ASP A 136 30.61 11.40 9.77
C ASP A 136 30.33 10.02 10.37
N PRO A 137 30.90 8.94 9.80
CA PRO A 137 30.67 7.58 10.26
C PRO A 137 31.25 7.30 11.65
N GLN A 138 32.30 8.03 12.05
CA GLN A 138 32.92 7.87 13.37
C GLN A 138 32.04 8.46 14.47
N GLY A 139 31.39 9.58 14.17
CA GLY A 139 30.44 10.24 15.08
C GLY A 139 29.00 9.75 14.96
N GLY A 140 28.66 8.96 13.94
CA GLY A 140 27.27 8.57 13.64
C GLY A 140 26.38 9.78 13.33
N THR A 141 26.95 10.82 12.71
CA THR A 141 26.29 12.11 12.53
C THR A 141 26.46 12.68 11.12
N CYS A 142 25.58 13.59 10.75
CA CYS A 142 25.66 14.44 9.57
C CYS A 142 26.25 15.80 9.97
N LEU A 143 27.27 16.27 9.24
CA LEU A 143 27.98 17.52 9.51
C LEU A 143 27.73 18.56 8.42
N GLN A 144 27.34 19.78 8.81
CA GLN A 144 27.29 20.94 7.90
C GLN A 144 27.53 22.22 8.70
N GLY A 145 28.55 23.02 8.31
CA GLY A 145 28.79 24.34 8.90
C GLY A 145 28.98 24.37 10.42
N GLY A 146 29.50 23.31 11.03
CA GLY A 146 29.67 23.17 12.48
C GLY A 146 28.46 22.59 13.22
N VAL A 147 27.33 22.35 12.54
CA VAL A 147 26.15 21.66 13.10
C VAL A 147 26.31 20.15 12.95
N ARG A 148 26.03 19.42 14.03
CA ARG A 148 26.01 17.95 14.08
C ARG A 148 24.58 17.47 14.24
N LEU A 149 24.08 16.65 13.31
CA LEU A 149 22.77 16.02 13.40
C LEU A 149 22.91 14.50 13.41
N PRO A 150 22.04 13.74 14.10
CA PRO A 150 22.00 12.30 13.92
C PRO A 150 21.63 11.95 12.49
N TRP A 151 22.35 11.02 11.89
CA TRP A 151 22.00 10.47 10.57
C TRP A 151 20.72 9.62 10.64
N LEU A 152 20.02 9.49 9.52
CA LEU A 152 18.81 8.67 9.43
C LEU A 152 19.13 7.31 8.82
N SER A 153 18.47 6.26 9.28
CA SER A 153 18.60 4.93 8.69
C SER A 153 17.72 4.79 7.44
N LYS A 154 18.23 4.07 6.45
CA LYS A 154 17.50 3.69 5.24
C LYS A 154 16.50 2.59 5.59
N THR A 155 15.31 2.64 5.01
CA THR A 155 14.39 1.49 5.01
C THR A 155 14.58 0.67 3.74
N PRO A 156 14.35 -0.65 3.73
CA PRO A 156 14.34 -1.41 2.48
C PRO A 156 13.36 -0.78 1.49
N ALA A 157 13.79 -0.60 0.23
CA ALA A 157 12.87 -0.14 -0.78
C ALA A 157 11.82 -1.22 -1.02
N ARG A 158 10.60 -0.77 -1.31
CA ARG A 158 9.56 -1.73 -1.63
C ARG A 158 9.89 -2.28 -3.01
N GLY A 159 9.89 -3.61 -3.16
CA GLY A 159 9.74 -4.23 -4.47
C GLY A 159 8.58 -3.53 -5.16
N ARG A 160 8.79 -3.10 -6.39
CA ARG A 160 7.79 -2.36 -7.17
C ARG A 160 6.66 -3.33 -7.44
N GLY A 161 5.78 -3.48 -6.45
CA GLY A 161 4.69 -4.44 -6.39
C GLY A 161 3.92 -4.38 -7.69
N GLY A 162 4.25 -5.32 -8.55
CA GLY A 162 3.85 -5.37 -9.93
C GLY A 162 4.06 -6.81 -10.37
N ASP A 163 3.05 -7.36 -11.02
CA ASP A 163 3.15 -8.74 -11.45
C ASP A 163 4.31 -8.86 -12.48
N VAL A 164 5.21 -9.81 -12.24
CA VAL A 164 6.24 -10.25 -13.18
C VAL A 164 5.56 -10.78 -14.42
N LYS A 165 5.59 -9.99 -15.49
CA LYS A 165 4.93 -10.32 -16.75
C LYS A 165 5.63 -11.51 -17.41
N CYS A 166 4.91 -12.61 -17.58
CA CYS A 166 5.43 -13.83 -18.21
C CYS A 166 5.24 -13.78 -19.73
N ASP A 167 4.08 -13.30 -20.17
CA ASP A 167 3.77 -12.96 -21.56
C ASP A 167 2.70 -11.85 -21.60
N ASP A 168 2.09 -11.60 -22.76
CA ASP A 168 1.09 -10.53 -22.91
C ASP A 168 -0.20 -10.74 -22.11
N GLU A 169 -0.53 -11.98 -21.75
CA GLU A 169 -1.79 -12.36 -21.12
C GLU A 169 -1.63 -12.80 -19.66
N THR A 170 -0.43 -13.22 -19.27
CA THR A 170 -0.15 -13.87 -17.99
C THR A 170 0.98 -13.21 -17.23
N SER A 171 0.82 -13.19 -15.90
CA SER A 171 1.78 -12.58 -15.00
C SER A 171 1.81 -13.29 -13.65
N CYS A 172 2.96 -13.21 -13.00
CA CYS A 172 3.21 -13.78 -11.69
C CYS A 172 3.28 -12.69 -10.63
N PRO A 173 2.87 -12.93 -9.37
CA PRO A 173 3.07 -11.97 -8.30
C PRO A 173 4.52 -11.50 -8.19
N ASP A 174 4.73 -10.28 -7.67
CA ASP A 174 6.07 -9.77 -7.39
C ASP A 174 6.86 -10.74 -6.50
N GLY A 175 8.17 -10.85 -6.75
CA GLY A 175 9.04 -11.83 -6.09
C GLY A 175 9.00 -13.26 -6.69
N ASN A 176 8.21 -13.49 -7.75
CA ASN A 176 8.11 -14.80 -8.40
C ASN A 176 8.81 -14.84 -9.77
N THR A 177 9.17 -16.04 -10.22
CA THR A 177 9.77 -16.28 -11.54
C THR A 177 8.82 -17.04 -12.45
N CYS A 178 8.65 -16.54 -13.69
CA CYS A 178 7.86 -17.21 -14.72
C CYS A 178 8.57 -18.46 -15.25
N CYS A 179 7.92 -19.62 -15.12
CA CYS A 179 8.40 -20.90 -15.63
C CYS A 179 7.31 -21.61 -16.44
N ARG A 180 7.68 -22.35 -17.49
CA ARG A 180 6.71 -23.13 -18.27
C ARG A 180 6.26 -24.39 -17.54
N LEU A 181 4.95 -24.66 -17.62
CA LEU A 181 4.31 -25.91 -17.22
C LEU A 181 4.34 -26.93 -18.37
N SER A 182 4.05 -28.19 -18.06
CA SER A 182 4.00 -29.29 -19.04
C SER A 182 2.91 -29.10 -20.10
N SER A 183 1.87 -28.34 -19.78
CA SER A 183 0.81 -27.93 -20.70
C SER A 183 1.24 -26.84 -21.70
N GLY A 184 2.42 -26.25 -21.54
CA GLY A 184 2.88 -25.09 -22.32
C GLY A 184 2.43 -23.73 -21.75
N ALA A 185 1.53 -23.72 -20.76
CA ALA A 185 1.12 -22.50 -20.05
C ALA A 185 2.21 -21.98 -19.10
N TRP A 186 2.07 -20.73 -18.67
CA TRP A 186 2.95 -20.14 -17.66
C TRP A 186 2.56 -20.54 -16.23
N GLY A 187 3.59 -20.76 -15.42
CA GLY A 187 3.51 -20.94 -13.99
C GLY A 187 4.47 -20.00 -13.25
N CYS A 188 4.17 -19.75 -11.99
CA CYS A 188 4.96 -18.95 -11.08
C CYS A 188 5.73 -19.83 -10.13
N CYS A 189 7.05 -19.66 -10.11
CA CYS A 189 7.88 -20.14 -9.03
C CYS A 189 7.93 -19.08 -7.92
N PRO A 190 7.66 -19.42 -6.65
CA PRO A 190 7.67 -18.48 -5.52
C PRO A 190 9.07 -18.11 -5.04
N LEU A 191 9.99 -17.91 -5.98
CA LEU A 191 11.38 -17.56 -5.77
C LEU A 191 11.80 -16.56 -6.84
N GLU A 192 12.56 -15.56 -6.45
CA GLU A 192 13.17 -14.62 -7.38
C GLU A 192 14.30 -15.29 -8.17
N GLN A 193 14.34 -15.05 -9.48
CA GLN A 193 15.37 -15.59 -10.38
C GLN A 193 15.55 -17.12 -10.28
N ALA A 194 14.44 -17.83 -10.10
CA ALA A 194 14.43 -19.27 -9.91
C ALA A 194 14.93 -20.02 -11.16
N VAL A 195 15.55 -21.16 -10.93
CA VAL A 195 15.88 -22.14 -11.97
C VAL A 195 14.65 -23.01 -12.23
N CYS A 196 14.10 -22.93 -13.43
CA CYS A 196 12.96 -23.75 -13.83
C CYS A 196 13.44 -25.19 -14.12
N CYS A 197 12.99 -26.16 -13.31
CA CYS A 197 13.39 -27.55 -13.49
C CYS A 197 12.75 -28.17 -14.75
N PRO A 198 13.42 -29.15 -15.38
CA PRO A 198 12.98 -29.77 -16.64
C PRO A 198 11.75 -30.66 -16.48
N ASP A 199 11.34 -30.95 -15.24
CA ASP A 199 10.13 -31.68 -14.92
C ASP A 199 8.85 -30.86 -15.17
N HIS A 200 8.99 -29.56 -15.49
CA HIS A 200 7.91 -28.62 -15.72
C HIS A 200 6.94 -28.42 -14.55
N VAL A 201 7.24 -28.98 -13.38
CA VAL A 201 6.42 -28.86 -12.16
C VAL A 201 7.17 -28.14 -11.04
N HIS A 202 8.49 -28.31 -10.93
CA HIS A 202 9.27 -27.76 -9.82
C HIS A 202 10.29 -26.71 -10.23
N CYS A 203 10.79 -25.96 -9.26
CA CYS A 203 11.80 -24.93 -9.47
C CYS A 203 12.74 -24.88 -8.27
N CYS A 204 13.95 -24.40 -8.54
CA CYS A 204 15.02 -24.27 -7.57
C CYS A 204 15.44 -22.81 -7.38
N PRO A 205 16.00 -22.45 -6.21
CA PRO A 205 16.58 -21.12 -6.01
C PRO A 205 17.72 -20.84 -7.00
N GLN A 206 18.01 -19.56 -7.21
CA GLN A 206 19.14 -19.14 -8.04
C GLN A 206 20.44 -19.81 -7.56
N GLY A 207 21.20 -20.39 -8.49
CA GLY A 207 22.49 -21.03 -8.19
C GLY A 207 22.39 -22.50 -7.75
N TYR A 208 21.18 -23.04 -7.63
CA TYR A 208 20.95 -24.47 -7.40
C TYR A 208 20.64 -25.21 -8.70
N THR A 209 21.06 -26.48 -8.78
CA THR A 209 20.78 -27.39 -9.89
C THR A 209 19.67 -28.35 -9.50
N CYS A 210 18.70 -28.59 -10.38
CA CYS A 210 17.62 -29.54 -10.13
C CYS A 210 18.14 -30.98 -10.17
N ASP A 211 17.80 -31.77 -9.15
CA ASP A 211 17.99 -33.22 -9.06
C ASP A 211 16.61 -33.90 -9.07
N PRO A 212 16.11 -34.30 -10.25
CA PRO A 212 14.79 -34.92 -10.38
C PRO A 212 14.71 -36.31 -9.74
N GLU A 213 15.81 -37.05 -9.67
CA GLU A 213 15.85 -38.39 -9.07
C GLU A 213 15.74 -38.30 -7.54
N GLY A 214 16.40 -37.30 -6.95
CA GLY A 214 16.32 -37.02 -5.51
C GLY A 214 15.16 -36.11 -5.11
N GLY A 215 14.44 -35.50 -6.05
CA GLY A 215 13.42 -34.49 -5.79
C GLY A 215 13.96 -33.26 -5.03
N THR A 216 15.20 -32.86 -5.32
CA THR A 216 15.90 -31.81 -4.58
C THR A 216 16.62 -30.81 -5.48
N CYS A 217 17.02 -29.68 -4.90
CA CYS A 217 17.90 -28.68 -5.46
C CYS A 217 19.29 -28.85 -4.85
N LEU A 218 20.32 -28.93 -5.69
CA LEU A 218 21.71 -29.15 -5.28
C LEU A 218 22.57 -27.91 -5.49
N GLN A 219 23.34 -27.52 -4.48
CA GLN A 219 24.41 -26.53 -4.61
C GLN A 219 25.59 -26.94 -3.72
N GLY A 220 26.66 -27.45 -4.34
CA GLY A 220 27.76 -28.09 -3.59
C GLY A 220 27.27 -29.31 -2.83
N GLU A 221 27.53 -29.37 -1.51
CA GLU A 221 27.06 -30.44 -0.63
C GLU A 221 25.66 -30.19 -0.04
N VAL A 222 25.05 -29.04 -0.32
CA VAL A 222 23.73 -28.68 0.20
C VAL A 222 22.63 -29.25 -0.69
N ARG A 223 21.72 -30.02 -0.09
CA ARG A 223 20.50 -30.55 -0.73
C ARG A 223 19.28 -29.91 -0.10
N LEU A 224 18.44 -29.25 -0.89
CA LEU A 224 17.19 -28.64 -0.43
C LEU A 224 15.99 -29.25 -1.17
N PRO A 225 14.82 -29.39 -0.55
CA PRO A 225 13.61 -29.72 -1.29
C PRO A 225 13.33 -28.65 -2.35
N TRP A 226 13.01 -29.08 -3.57
CA TRP A 226 12.56 -28.17 -4.62
C TRP A 226 11.14 -27.64 -4.33
N LEU A 227 10.79 -26.50 -4.93
CA LEU A 227 9.48 -25.89 -4.76
C LEU A 227 8.61 -26.14 -5.97
N SER A 228 7.30 -26.32 -5.77
CA SER A 228 6.35 -26.50 -6.87
C SER A 228 5.94 -25.15 -7.47
N LYS A 229 5.77 -25.13 -8.79
CA LYS A 229 5.20 -24.00 -9.53
C LYS A 229 3.69 -23.90 -9.28
N THR A 230 3.16 -22.69 -9.22
CA THR A 230 1.71 -22.43 -9.28
C THR A 230 1.33 -21.95 -10.68
N PRO A 231 0.08 -22.09 -11.14
CA PRO A 231 -0.34 -21.48 -12.41
C PRO A 231 -0.17 -19.95 -12.37
N ALA A 232 0.31 -19.36 -13.46
CA ALA A 232 0.38 -17.91 -13.57
C ALA A 232 -1.03 -17.32 -13.55
N ARG A 233 -1.17 -16.13 -12.96
CA ARG A 233 -2.42 -15.40 -13.06
C ARG A 233 -2.53 -14.93 -14.50
N GLY A 234 -3.54 -15.42 -15.22
CA GLY A 234 -4.07 -14.65 -16.33
C GLY A 234 -4.43 -13.28 -15.78
N ARG A 235 -4.21 -12.21 -16.54
CA ARG A 235 -4.89 -10.94 -16.25
C ARG A 235 -6.34 -11.33 -16.00
N GLY A 236 -6.86 -10.98 -14.82
CA GLY A 236 -8.29 -11.04 -14.59
C GLY A 236 -8.94 -10.28 -15.75
N GLY A 237 -9.53 -11.04 -16.65
CA GLY A 237 -9.43 -10.77 -18.08
C GLY A 237 -10.80 -10.98 -18.62
N ASP A 238 -11.46 -9.86 -18.87
CA ASP A 238 -12.82 -9.86 -19.37
C ASP A 238 -12.95 -10.88 -20.53
N VAL A 239 -13.83 -11.89 -20.38
CA VAL A 239 -14.14 -12.90 -21.39
C VAL A 239 -14.56 -12.17 -22.66
N LYS A 240 -13.69 -12.20 -23.67
CA LYS A 240 -13.88 -11.43 -24.90
C LYS A 240 -14.97 -12.09 -25.75
N CYS A 241 -16.06 -11.36 -25.99
CA CYS A 241 -17.22 -11.85 -26.74
C CYS A 241 -17.16 -11.44 -28.22
N ASP A 242 -16.65 -10.24 -28.51
CA ASP A 242 -16.31 -9.77 -29.85
C ASP A 242 -15.22 -8.67 -29.82
N ASP A 243 -14.99 -7.98 -30.94
CA ASP A 243 -14.01 -6.88 -31.03
C ASP A 243 -14.40 -5.62 -30.23
N LYS A 244 -15.64 -5.53 -29.72
CA LYS A 244 -16.21 -4.37 -29.02
C LYS A 244 -16.67 -4.68 -27.60
N MET A 245 -16.81 -5.94 -27.20
CA MET A 245 -17.46 -6.38 -25.97
C MET A 245 -16.68 -7.49 -25.29
N SER A 246 -16.38 -7.28 -24.00
CA SER A 246 -15.75 -8.26 -23.11
C SER A 246 -16.47 -8.28 -21.75
N CYS A 247 -16.49 -9.43 -21.08
CA CYS A 247 -17.25 -9.66 -19.86
C CYS A 247 -16.39 -9.94 -18.62
N PRO A 248 -16.62 -9.28 -17.47
CA PRO A 248 -15.79 -9.44 -16.28
C PRO A 248 -15.63 -10.90 -15.84
N ASP A 249 -14.49 -11.21 -15.23
CA ASP A 249 -14.19 -12.56 -14.72
C ASP A 249 -15.37 -13.14 -13.92
N GLY A 250 -15.78 -14.35 -14.29
CA GLY A 250 -16.93 -15.03 -13.70
C GLY A 250 -18.22 -14.89 -14.50
N ASN A 251 -18.25 -14.11 -15.59
CA ASN A 251 -19.37 -14.07 -16.52
C ASN A 251 -19.01 -14.74 -17.87
N THR A 252 -20.01 -15.31 -18.54
CA THR A 252 -19.93 -15.91 -19.88
C THR A 252 -20.57 -15.01 -20.94
N CYS A 253 -20.18 -15.17 -22.20
CA CYS A 253 -20.72 -14.43 -23.34
C CYS A 253 -22.04 -15.03 -23.84
N CYS A 254 -23.08 -14.20 -23.94
CA CYS A 254 -24.39 -14.57 -24.47
C CYS A 254 -24.81 -13.66 -25.63
N GLN A 255 -25.49 -14.21 -26.64
CA GLN A 255 -26.12 -13.40 -27.70
C GLN A 255 -27.53 -12.96 -27.32
N LEU A 256 -27.77 -11.65 -27.38
CA LEU A 256 -29.08 -11.04 -27.18
C LEU A 256 -29.94 -11.19 -28.44
N SER A 257 -31.26 -11.06 -28.30
CA SER A 257 -32.23 -11.10 -29.41
C SER A 257 -32.00 -10.01 -30.47
N SER A 258 -31.20 -8.99 -30.14
CA SER A 258 -30.77 -7.91 -31.03
C SER A 258 -29.52 -8.25 -31.86
N GLY A 259 -28.90 -9.41 -31.65
CA GLY A 259 -27.64 -9.81 -32.28
C GLY A 259 -26.38 -9.24 -31.62
N ALA A 260 -26.52 -8.48 -30.53
CA ALA A 260 -25.40 -7.95 -29.74
C ALA A 260 -24.94 -8.97 -28.68
N TRP A 261 -23.66 -8.89 -28.30
CA TRP A 261 -23.09 -9.66 -27.19
C TRP A 261 -23.38 -9.01 -25.84
N GLY A 262 -23.67 -9.84 -24.84
CA GLY A 262 -23.86 -9.45 -23.44
C GLY A 262 -23.24 -10.44 -22.47
N CYS A 263 -23.12 -10.03 -21.20
CA CYS A 263 -22.52 -10.84 -20.13
C CYS A 263 -23.59 -11.55 -19.31
N CYS A 264 -23.46 -12.87 -19.19
CA CYS A 264 -24.30 -13.73 -18.36
C CYS A 264 -23.49 -14.24 -17.16
N PRO A 265 -24.00 -14.15 -15.92
CA PRO A 265 -23.39 -14.82 -14.77
C PRO A 265 -23.48 -16.35 -14.86
#